data_AF-A0A841BEL3-F1
#
_entry.id   AF-A0A841BEL3-F1
#
_cell.length_a   1.000
_cell.length_b   1.000
_cell.length_c   1.000
_cell.angle_alpha   90.00
_cell.angle_beta   90.00
_cell.angle_gamma   90.00
#
_symmetry.space_group_name_H-M   'P 1'
#
loop_
_entity.id
_entity.type
_entity.pdbx_description
1 polymer ?
#
loop_
_entity_poly.entity_id
_entity_poly.type
_entity_poly.pdbx_seq_one_letter_code
_entity_poly.pdbx_strand_id
1 'polypeptide(L)'
;MTVSDYSFFADVAATGLILGIGRGSTMQEVEDSLGGDYLDDHGDGFIRRDYGLLEITFLDRNGWSCGFIIVEVHRLAGDRSLVPPAIEARYGPLPARLTAGPYFTALTKRGFGPERVADDSASDYLRYVIPATECVIDVVDDPQDVVGWPGFGEVWSLSLNPLSKSGMNAPR
;
A
#
# COMPACT_ATOMS: atom_id res chain seq x y z
N MET A 1 -6.83 20.61 12.36
CA MET A 1 -7.08 20.07 11.01
C MET A 1 -7.91 18.82 11.18
N THR A 2 -9.11 18.76 10.58
CA THR A 2 -9.88 17.52 10.54
C THR A 2 -9.16 16.55 9.63
N VAL A 3 -8.76 15.40 10.15
CA VAL A 3 -8.24 14.31 9.33
C VAL A 3 -9.38 13.88 8.41
N SER A 4 -9.18 13.94 7.09
CA SER A 4 -10.16 13.37 6.16
C SER A 4 -10.02 11.85 6.15
N ASP A 5 -11.10 11.14 5.83
CA ASP A 5 -11.12 9.67 5.73
C ASP A 5 -10.03 9.10 4.79
N TYR A 6 -9.51 9.92 3.88
CA TYR A 6 -8.47 9.55 2.92
C TYR A 6 -7.06 9.99 3.31
N SER A 7 -6.87 10.59 4.48
CA SER A 7 -5.61 11.23 4.83
C SER A 7 -4.46 10.25 4.93
N PHE A 8 -4.70 9.06 5.50
CA PHE A 8 -3.69 8.00 5.55
C PHE A 8 -3.23 7.59 4.15
N PHE A 9 -4.15 7.15 3.30
CA PHE A 9 -3.80 6.70 1.93
C PHE A 9 -3.15 7.81 1.11
N ALA A 10 -3.64 9.04 1.25
CA ALA A 10 -3.08 10.18 0.55
C ALA A 10 -1.68 10.56 1.05
N ASP A 11 -1.40 10.44 2.35
CA ASP A 11 -0.04 10.65 2.91
C ASP A 11 0.90 9.55 2.41
N VAL A 12 0.45 8.30 2.41
CA VAL A 12 1.22 7.15 1.90
C VAL A 12 1.62 7.35 0.44
N ALA A 13 0.66 7.63 -0.44
CA ALA A 13 0.94 7.79 -1.85
C ALA A 13 1.74 9.07 -2.17
N ALA A 14 1.55 10.14 -1.39
CA ALA A 14 2.28 11.40 -1.56
C ALA A 14 3.73 11.35 -1.06
N THR A 15 4.04 10.52 -0.06
CA THR A 15 5.37 10.48 0.56
C THR A 15 6.16 9.22 0.23
N GLY A 16 5.48 8.13 -0.16
CA GLY A 16 6.09 6.81 -0.26
C GLY A 16 6.47 6.22 1.11
N LEU A 17 5.90 6.74 2.20
CA LEU A 17 6.23 6.38 3.57
C LEU A 17 4.97 6.04 4.39
N ILE A 18 5.14 5.19 5.40
CA ILE A 18 4.12 4.87 6.41
C ILE A 18 4.72 5.17 7.77
N LEU A 19 4.27 6.22 8.46
CA LEU A 19 4.81 6.62 9.76
C LEU A 19 6.35 6.75 9.77
N GLY A 20 6.93 7.23 8.65
CA GLY A 20 8.38 7.35 8.46
C GLY A 20 9.08 6.08 7.94
N ILE A 21 8.38 4.95 7.85
CA ILE A 21 8.89 3.69 7.31
C ILE A 21 8.81 3.68 5.78
N GLY A 22 9.87 3.21 5.14
CA GLY A 22 9.95 3.09 3.69
C GLY A 22 11.10 2.18 3.25
N ARG A 23 11.51 2.29 1.99
CA ARG A 23 12.64 1.52 1.45
C ARG A 23 13.90 1.75 2.30
N GLY A 24 14.58 0.66 2.62
CA GLY A 24 15.81 0.68 3.41
C GLY A 24 15.60 0.65 4.92
N SER A 25 14.37 0.88 5.43
CA SER A 25 14.08 0.72 6.85
C SER A 25 14.41 -0.70 7.32
N THR A 26 15.08 -0.79 8.46
CA THR A 26 15.41 -2.05 9.13
C THR A 26 14.16 -2.68 9.75
N MET A 27 14.23 -3.98 10.06
CA MET A 27 13.13 -4.67 10.77
C MET A 27 12.83 -4.03 12.13
N GLN A 28 13.87 -3.57 12.85
CA GLN A 28 13.71 -2.90 14.14
C GLN A 28 13.01 -1.55 14.00
N GLU A 29 13.39 -0.72 13.02
CA GLU A 29 12.72 0.57 12.79
C GLU A 29 11.23 0.39 12.46
N VAL A 30 10.90 -0.65 11.69
CA VAL A 30 9.50 -1.00 11.37
C VAL A 30 8.75 -1.40 12.63
N GLU A 31 9.32 -2.26 13.47
CA GLU A 31 8.72 -2.69 14.73
C GLU A 31 8.55 -1.55 15.72
N ASP A 32 9.53 -0.65 15.82
CA ASP A 32 9.46 0.53 16.68
C ASP A 32 8.32 1.49 16.28
N SER A 33 7.99 1.53 14.98
CA SER A 33 6.95 2.42 14.43
C SER A 33 5.55 1.80 14.43
N LEU A 34 5.44 0.49 14.13
CA LEU A 34 4.16 -0.21 13.98
C LEU A 34 3.79 -1.11 15.17
N GLY A 35 4.76 -1.44 16.03
CA GLY A 35 4.63 -2.40 17.13
C GLY A 35 5.05 -3.82 16.74
N GLY A 36 4.89 -4.73 17.69
CA GLY A 36 5.29 -6.14 17.58
C GLY A 36 4.18 -7.13 17.22
N ASP A 37 2.99 -6.63 16.82
CA ASP A 37 1.86 -7.49 16.42
C ASP A 37 1.91 -7.73 14.90
N TYR A 38 2.67 -8.74 14.51
CA TYR A 38 2.87 -9.13 13.12
C TYR A 38 3.08 -10.64 12.96
N LEU A 39 2.94 -11.13 11.73
CA LEU A 39 3.32 -12.47 11.33
C LEU A 39 4.44 -12.40 10.30
N ASP A 40 5.52 -13.14 10.54
CA ASP A 40 6.62 -13.27 9.57
C ASP A 40 6.42 -14.53 8.71
N ASP A 41 6.41 -14.34 7.39
CA ASP A 41 6.41 -15.36 6.35
C ASP A 41 7.78 -15.38 5.68
N HIS A 42 8.48 -16.51 5.80
CA HIS A 42 9.86 -16.65 5.34
C HIS A 42 9.90 -17.26 3.93
N GLY A 43 10.46 -16.51 2.99
CA GLY A 43 10.73 -16.98 1.63
C GLY A 43 12.22 -17.15 1.37
N ASP A 44 12.55 -17.57 0.15
CA ASP A 44 13.93 -17.65 -0.30
C ASP A 44 14.46 -16.23 -0.59
N GLY A 45 15.39 -15.76 0.25
CA GLY A 45 15.99 -14.42 0.14
C GLY A 45 15.10 -13.26 0.58
N PHE A 46 13.93 -13.52 1.17
CA PHE A 46 13.04 -12.49 1.72
C PHE A 46 12.33 -12.91 3.01
N ILE A 47 11.96 -11.93 3.84
CA ILE A 47 11.00 -12.08 4.94
C ILE A 47 9.85 -11.13 4.66
N ARG A 48 8.63 -11.62 4.61
CA ARG A 48 7.43 -10.79 4.51
C ARG A 48 6.77 -10.71 5.87
N ARG A 49 6.69 -9.50 6.41
CA ARG A 49 6.03 -9.20 7.68
C ARG A 49 4.63 -8.65 7.42
N ASP A 50 3.62 -9.36 7.90
CA ASP A 50 2.20 -9.00 7.76
C ASP A 50 1.68 -8.38 9.08
N TYR A 51 1.22 -7.13 9.00
CA TYR A 51 0.61 -6.34 10.07
C TYR A 51 -0.91 -6.19 9.90
N GLY A 52 -1.55 -7.10 9.17
CA GLY A 52 -2.96 -7.02 8.79
C GLY A 52 -3.16 -6.14 7.57
N LEU A 53 -3.20 -4.81 7.74
CA LEU A 53 -3.36 -3.85 6.64
C LEU A 53 -2.09 -3.71 5.78
N LEU A 54 -0.92 -4.02 6.33
CA LEU A 54 0.37 -3.81 5.67
C LEU A 54 1.12 -5.11 5.51
N GLU A 55 1.66 -5.34 4.32
CA GLU A 55 2.69 -6.34 4.09
C GLU A 55 4.02 -5.63 3.78
N ILE A 56 5.05 -5.91 4.58
CA ILE A 56 6.38 -5.31 4.43
C ILE A 56 7.36 -6.43 4.08
N THR A 57 7.97 -6.35 2.91
CA THR A 57 8.97 -7.34 2.49
C THR A 57 10.37 -6.82 2.73
N PHE A 58 11.13 -7.57 3.53
CA PHE A 58 12.54 -7.38 3.78
C PHE A 58 13.36 -8.28 2.87
N LEU A 59 14.44 -7.74 2.30
CA LEU A 59 15.35 -8.47 1.43
C LEU A 59 16.72 -8.59 2.10
N ASP A 60 17.35 -9.75 1.99
CA ASP A 60 18.72 -9.97 2.47
C ASP A 60 19.73 -9.71 1.36
N ARG A 61 20.16 -8.45 1.24
CA ARG A 61 21.23 -8.06 0.30
C ARG A 61 22.54 -7.73 1.00
N ASN A 62 22.46 -7.01 2.12
CA ASN A 62 23.57 -6.63 3.00
C ASN A 62 23.05 -6.53 4.45
N GLY A 63 22.16 -7.44 4.83
CA GLY A 63 21.28 -7.31 5.99
C GLY A 63 19.83 -7.02 5.60
N TRP A 64 18.91 -7.43 6.47
CA TRP A 64 17.47 -7.30 6.27
C TRP A 64 17.04 -5.83 6.27
N SER A 65 16.54 -5.38 5.13
CA SER A 65 15.99 -4.04 4.96
C SER A 65 14.76 -4.06 4.07
N CYS A 66 13.84 -3.12 4.29
CA CYS A 66 12.60 -3.01 3.56
C CYS A 66 12.87 -2.81 2.06
N GLY A 67 12.44 -3.77 1.25
CA GLY A 67 12.52 -3.72 -0.21
C GLY A 67 11.29 -3.05 -0.83
N PHE A 68 10.10 -3.46 -0.39
CA PHE A 68 8.81 -2.94 -0.82
C PHE A 68 7.73 -3.12 0.25
N ILE A 69 6.65 -2.33 0.15
CA ILE A 69 5.52 -2.34 1.07
C ILE A 69 4.22 -2.39 0.26
N ILE A 70 3.26 -3.19 0.70
CA ILE A 70 1.90 -3.21 0.15
C ILE A 70 0.93 -2.79 1.25
N VAL A 71 0.05 -1.83 0.93
CA VAL A 71 -1.13 -1.50 1.73
C VAL A 71 -2.31 -2.26 1.16
N GLU A 72 -2.80 -3.24 1.91
CA GLU A 72 -3.87 -4.15 1.50
C GLU A 72 -5.25 -3.56 1.77
N VAL A 73 -5.58 -2.47 1.05
CA VAL A 73 -6.83 -1.71 1.23
C VAL A 73 -8.06 -2.60 1.16
N HIS A 74 -8.03 -3.61 0.30
CA HIS A 74 -9.14 -4.56 0.14
C HIS A 74 -9.52 -5.30 1.43
N ARG A 75 -8.57 -5.52 2.35
CA ARG A 75 -8.84 -6.21 3.62
C ARG A 75 -9.79 -5.41 4.54
N LEU A 76 -9.82 -4.08 4.40
CA LEU A 76 -10.70 -3.20 5.19
C LEU A 76 -12.19 -3.41 4.91
N ALA A 77 -12.54 -3.98 3.75
CA ALA A 77 -13.92 -4.31 3.42
C ALA A 77 -14.45 -5.48 4.26
N GLY A 78 -13.56 -6.39 4.68
CA GLY A 78 -13.88 -7.55 5.50
C GLY A 78 -13.63 -7.32 6.99
N ASP A 79 -12.48 -6.75 7.36
CA ASP A 79 -12.09 -6.57 8.76
C ASP A 79 -11.25 -5.30 8.96
N ARG A 80 -11.83 -4.33 9.69
CA ARG A 80 -11.17 -3.07 10.03
C ARG A 80 -10.28 -3.15 11.28
N SER A 81 -10.34 -4.25 12.03
CA SER A 81 -9.44 -4.46 13.16
C SER A 81 -8.01 -4.77 12.73
N LEU A 82 -7.81 -5.05 11.44
CA LEU A 82 -6.50 -5.24 10.81
C LEU A 82 -5.67 -3.96 10.66
N VAL A 83 -6.20 -2.79 11.06
CA VAL A 83 -5.44 -1.53 11.03
C VAL A 83 -4.46 -1.51 12.20
N PRO A 84 -3.14 -1.36 11.96
CA PRO A 84 -2.17 -1.23 13.03
C PRO A 84 -2.53 -0.08 14.00
N PRO A 85 -2.48 -0.30 15.33
CA PRO A 85 -2.86 0.71 16.32
C PRO A 85 -2.13 2.05 16.15
N ALA A 86 -0.86 2.02 15.72
CA ALA A 86 -0.08 3.23 15.44
C ALA A 86 -0.67 4.08 14.29
N ILE A 87 -1.23 3.44 13.28
CA ILE A 87 -1.91 4.12 12.17
C ILE A 87 -3.23 4.72 12.66
N GLU A 88 -4.04 3.95 13.38
CA GLU A 88 -5.31 4.45 13.91
C GLU A 88 -5.10 5.59 14.91
N ALA A 89 -4.05 5.54 15.74
CA ALA A 89 -3.70 6.63 16.64
C ALA A 89 -3.34 7.93 15.91
N ARG A 90 -2.73 7.85 14.71
CA ARG A 90 -2.28 9.02 13.94
C ARG A 90 -3.33 9.59 13.00
N TYR A 91 -4.18 8.73 12.44
CA TYR A 91 -5.12 9.07 11.37
C TYR A 91 -6.60 8.89 11.76
N GLY A 92 -6.88 8.28 12.91
CA GLY A 92 -8.22 7.85 13.28
C GLY A 92 -8.70 6.64 12.45
N PRO A 93 -9.99 6.28 12.58
CA PRO A 93 -10.55 5.12 11.90
C PRO A 93 -10.51 5.28 10.38
N LEU A 94 -9.98 4.28 9.69
CA LEU A 94 -9.93 4.26 8.21
C LEU A 94 -11.29 3.81 7.62
N PRO A 95 -11.69 4.31 6.44
CA PRO A 95 -12.91 3.87 5.77
C PRO A 95 -12.82 2.39 5.39
N ALA A 96 -13.95 1.68 5.43
CA ALA A 96 -14.01 0.27 5.04
C ALA A 96 -13.70 0.05 3.55
N ARG A 97 -13.95 1.08 2.73
CA ARG A 97 -13.78 1.06 1.28
C ARG A 97 -13.22 2.40 0.82
N LEU A 98 -12.39 2.37 -0.22
CA LEU A 98 -11.70 3.55 -0.74
C LEU A 98 -12.06 3.75 -2.22
N THR A 99 -12.99 4.65 -2.51
CA THR A 99 -13.35 4.96 -3.90
C THR A 99 -12.26 5.79 -4.58
N ALA A 100 -11.81 5.38 -5.77
CA ALA A 100 -10.69 6.00 -6.47
C ALA A 100 -10.92 7.47 -6.84
N GLY A 101 -12.12 7.84 -7.30
CA GLY A 101 -12.44 9.22 -7.72
C GLY A 101 -12.22 10.28 -6.61
N PRO A 102 -12.89 10.13 -5.45
CA PRO A 102 -12.65 11.00 -4.29
C PRO A 102 -11.21 10.98 -3.78
N TYR A 103 -10.58 9.81 -3.79
CA TYR A 103 -9.19 9.64 -3.38
C TYR A 103 -8.21 10.41 -4.30
N PHE A 104 -8.34 10.26 -5.62
CA PHE A 104 -7.54 10.98 -6.61
C PHE A 104 -7.78 12.49 -6.57
N THR A 105 -9.01 12.90 -6.28
CA THR A 105 -9.33 14.31 -6.02
C THR A 105 -8.56 14.83 -4.80
N ALA A 106 -8.48 14.05 -3.72
CA ALA A 106 -7.73 14.42 -2.51
C ALA A 106 -6.23 14.51 -2.77
N LEU A 107 -5.66 13.58 -3.55
CA LEU A 107 -4.26 13.63 -3.99
C LEU A 107 -3.96 14.86 -4.86
N THR A 108 -4.82 15.14 -5.84
CA THR A 108 -4.64 16.28 -6.76
C THR A 108 -4.66 17.60 -5.99
N LYS A 109 -5.53 17.74 -4.99
CA LYS A 109 -5.56 18.92 -4.10
C LYS A 109 -4.26 19.11 -3.29
N ARG A 110 -3.47 18.04 -3.11
CA ARG A 110 -2.16 18.05 -2.45
C ARG A 110 -1.00 18.21 -3.44
N GLY A 111 -1.27 18.35 -4.74
CA GLY A 111 -0.26 18.51 -5.77
C GLY A 111 0.24 17.20 -6.38
N PHE A 112 -0.42 16.06 -6.11
CA PHE A 112 -0.03 14.76 -6.65
C PHE A 112 -1.08 14.28 -7.66
N GLY A 113 -0.68 14.15 -8.92
CA GLY A 113 -1.52 13.65 -10.01
C GLY A 113 -1.26 12.17 -10.29
N PRO A 114 -2.23 11.26 -10.04
CA PRO A 114 -2.12 9.88 -10.48
C PRO A 114 -2.13 9.78 -12.00
N GLU A 115 -1.16 9.06 -12.56
CA GLU A 115 -1.05 8.79 -13.98
C GLU A 115 -1.47 7.34 -14.25
N ARG A 116 -2.35 7.13 -15.24
CA ARG A 116 -2.75 5.79 -15.63
C ARG A 116 -1.60 5.11 -16.37
N VAL A 117 -1.24 3.90 -15.95
CA VAL A 117 -0.25 3.09 -16.66
C VAL A 117 -0.90 2.52 -17.91
N ALA A 118 -0.32 2.81 -19.08
CA ALA A 118 -0.77 2.24 -20.34
C ALA A 118 -0.42 0.74 -20.38
N ASP A 119 -1.35 -0.07 -20.90
CA ASP A 119 -1.19 -1.50 -21.19
C ASP A 119 -1.45 -2.46 -20.01
N ASP A 120 -2.72 -2.56 -19.60
CA ASP A 120 -3.21 -3.59 -18.67
C ASP A 120 -4.51 -4.26 -19.20
N SER A 121 -4.63 -4.42 -20.53
CA SER A 121 -5.89 -4.80 -21.21
C SER A 121 -6.40 -6.23 -20.94
N ALA A 122 -5.90 -6.91 -19.91
CA ALA A 122 -6.29 -8.24 -19.47
C ALA A 122 -6.31 -8.39 -17.93
N SER A 123 -6.25 -7.27 -17.20
CA SER A 123 -6.21 -7.22 -15.74
C SER A 123 -7.58 -6.87 -15.19
N ASP A 124 -8.02 -7.53 -14.11
CA ASP A 124 -9.21 -7.15 -13.32
C ASP A 124 -9.02 -5.81 -12.57
N TYR A 125 -7.93 -5.09 -12.87
CA TYR A 125 -7.51 -3.85 -12.23
C TYR A 125 -7.03 -2.79 -13.24
N LEU A 126 -7.42 -1.54 -12.99
CA LEU A 126 -6.78 -0.35 -13.53
C LEU A 126 -5.60 0.05 -12.63
N ARG A 127 -4.43 0.18 -13.25
CA ARG A 127 -3.21 0.61 -12.55
C ARG A 127 -2.91 2.10 -12.76
N TYR A 128 -2.63 2.77 -11.65
CA TYR A 128 -2.15 4.15 -11.61
C TYR A 128 -0.81 4.24 -10.89
N VAL A 129 -0.01 5.26 -11.20
CA VAL A 129 1.23 5.57 -10.51
C VAL A 129 1.23 7.02 -10.05
N ILE A 130 1.81 7.30 -8.89
CA ILE A 130 2.22 8.64 -8.48
C ILE A 130 3.69 8.81 -8.87
N PRO A 131 4.02 9.57 -9.94
CA PRO A 131 5.40 9.62 -10.45
C PRO A 131 6.42 10.10 -9.42
N ALA A 132 6.01 11.00 -8.51
CA ALA A 132 6.90 11.57 -7.50
C ALA A 132 7.41 10.55 -6.48
N THR A 133 6.67 9.48 -6.23
CA THR A 133 6.97 8.47 -5.19
C THR A 133 7.05 7.05 -5.75
N GLU A 134 6.78 6.87 -7.05
CA GLU A 134 6.60 5.57 -7.69
C GLU A 134 5.53 4.70 -7.00
N CYS A 135 4.64 5.30 -6.20
CA CYS A 135 3.53 4.59 -5.56
C CYS A 135 2.58 4.10 -6.64
N VAL A 136 2.37 2.79 -6.69
CA VAL A 136 1.40 2.15 -7.58
C VAL A 136 0.07 2.01 -6.84
N ILE A 137 -1.03 2.30 -7.52
CA ILE A 137 -2.38 2.21 -6.99
C ILE A 137 -3.17 1.31 -7.93
N ASP A 138 -3.62 0.17 -7.42
CA ASP A 138 -4.46 -0.76 -8.16
C ASP A 138 -5.93 -0.51 -7.81
N VAL A 139 -6.77 -0.31 -8.82
CA VAL A 139 -8.20 0.00 -8.71
C VAL A 139 -8.98 -1.10 -9.41
N VAL A 140 -10.02 -1.65 -8.79
CA VAL A 140 -10.84 -2.73 -9.38
C VAL A 140 -11.49 -2.25 -10.69
N ASP A 141 -11.27 -2.98 -11.78
CA ASP A 141 -11.89 -2.79 -13.10
C ASP A 141 -12.92 -3.89 -13.44
N ASP A 142 -13.16 -4.83 -12.53
CA ASP A 142 -14.22 -5.82 -12.67
C ASP A 142 -15.59 -5.20 -12.31
N PRO A 143 -16.54 -5.13 -13.24
CA PRO A 143 -17.89 -4.62 -12.97
C PRO A 143 -18.73 -5.55 -12.08
N GLN A 144 -18.26 -6.75 -11.73
CA GLN A 144 -18.98 -7.67 -10.87
C GLN A 144 -18.77 -7.33 -9.38
N ASP A 145 -19.84 -6.89 -8.72
CA ASP A 145 -19.82 -6.66 -7.27
C ASP A 145 -19.86 -7.99 -6.51
N VAL A 146 -18.79 -8.26 -5.75
CA VAL A 146 -18.74 -9.38 -4.80
C VAL A 146 -18.89 -8.85 -3.38
N VAL A 147 -19.87 -9.38 -2.63
CA VAL A 147 -20.10 -9.00 -1.23
C VAL A 147 -18.85 -9.29 -0.39
N GLY A 148 -18.42 -8.29 0.39
CA GLY A 148 -17.23 -8.39 1.24
C GLY A 148 -15.91 -8.05 0.54
N TRP A 149 -15.93 -7.76 -0.76
CA TRP A 149 -14.77 -7.31 -1.53
C TRP A 149 -14.94 -5.86 -2.00
N PRO A 150 -13.84 -5.17 -2.33
CA PRO A 150 -13.93 -3.90 -3.04
C PRO A 150 -14.65 -4.07 -4.37
N GLY A 151 -15.56 -3.14 -4.69
CA GLY A 151 -16.31 -3.11 -5.94
C GLY A 151 -15.61 -2.31 -7.03
N PHE A 152 -16.23 -2.25 -8.21
CA PHE A 152 -15.74 -1.49 -9.36
C PHE A 152 -15.39 -0.04 -9.00
N GLY A 153 -14.19 0.41 -9.36
CA GLY A 153 -13.69 1.76 -9.07
C GLY A 153 -13.24 1.98 -7.62
N GLU A 154 -13.21 0.95 -6.79
CA GLU A 154 -12.59 0.98 -5.46
C GLU A 154 -11.12 0.57 -5.52
N VAL A 155 -10.31 1.17 -4.65
CA VAL A 155 -8.88 0.88 -4.54
C VAL A 155 -8.68 -0.46 -3.87
N TRP A 156 -7.92 -1.33 -4.53
CA TRP A 156 -7.54 -2.64 -4.04
C TRP A 156 -6.31 -2.59 -3.13
N SER A 157 -5.26 -1.90 -3.60
CA SER A 157 -4.00 -1.79 -2.88
C SER A 157 -3.21 -0.54 -3.28
N LEU A 158 -2.26 -0.18 -2.43
CA LEU A 158 -1.16 0.72 -2.77
C LEU A 158 0.15 -0.04 -2.62
N SER A 159 1.05 0.04 -3.59
CA SER A 159 2.38 -0.57 -3.54
C SER A 159 3.46 0.50 -3.55
N LEU A 160 4.34 0.46 -2.55
CA LEU A 160 5.48 1.36 -2.39
C LEU A 160 6.77 0.65 -2.75
N ASN A 161 7.61 1.32 -3.52
CA ASN A 161 8.87 0.76 -4.03
C ASN A 161 8.68 -0.58 -4.78
N PRO A 162 7.63 -0.74 -5.61
CA PRO A 162 7.44 -1.99 -6.33
C PRO A 162 8.71 -2.28 -7.14
N LEU A 163 9.15 -3.54 -7.14
CA LEU A 163 10.26 -3.94 -8.00
C LEU A 163 9.90 -3.53 -9.43
N SER A 164 10.65 -2.59 -10.01
CA SER A 164 10.52 -2.30 -11.43
C SER A 164 10.62 -3.62 -12.22
N LYS A 165 9.94 -3.75 -13.36
CA LYS A 165 10.09 -4.94 -14.23
C LYS A 165 11.58 -5.22 -14.56
N SER A 166 12.42 -4.19 -14.52
CA SER A 166 13.88 -4.25 -14.68
C SER A 166 14.63 -4.98 -13.54
N GLY A 167 14.01 -5.11 -12.36
CA GLY A 167 14.58 -5.78 -11.18
C GLY A 167 14.25 -7.27 -11.05
N MET A 168 13.40 -7.81 -11.92
CA MET A 168 13.08 -9.26 -11.96
C MET A 168 14.08 -10.10 -12.78
N ASN A 169 15.11 -9.46 -13.36
CA ASN A 169 16.23 -10.16 -13.98
C ASN A 169 17.48 -10.03 -13.12
N ALA A 170 17.53 -10.74 -11.99
CA ALA A 170 18.79 -11.21 -11.42
C ALA A 170 18.97 -12.68 -11.83
N PRO A 171 20.18 -13.09 -12.25
CA PRO A 171 20.40 -14.36 -12.94
C PRO A 171 20.14 -15.57 -12.03
N ARG A 172 19.74 -16.67 -12.67
CA ARG A 172 19.68 -18.02 -12.08
C ARG A 172 21.01 -18.43 -11.46
#